data_AF-A0A178ZFN0-F1
#
_entry.id   AF-A0A178ZFN0-F1
#
_cell.length_a   1.000
_cell.length_b   1.000
_cell.length_c   1.000
_cell.angle_alpha   90.00
_cell.angle_beta   90.00
_cell.angle_gamma   90.00
#
_symmetry.space_group_name_H-M   'P 1'
#
loop_
_entity.id
_entity.type
_entity.pdbx_description
1 polymer ?
#
loop_
_entity_poly.entity_id
_entity_poly.type
_entity_poly.pdbx_seq_one_letter_code
_entity_poly.pdbx_strand_id
1 'polypeptide(L)'
;MRLLNTKDIIIESFPSPARPKIPDYVILSHRWRDQEISFQDIEHRKAGDSTADLEGIEGYDKILHCCREARNVGFEYVWIDTCCINKNDQVELTEALNSMFHWYRRAQVCYAYMSDVESDEDPLAEGSKFRESKWFTRGWTLQELVAPQYVIFFDRHWKEIGTKSSFQDLITKITGIPAQVLLTNSAGDISVAQRMSWAANRQTARTEDLAYCLLGLFNVNMPMVYGEGYNAFRRLQLEFMKVSDDQTIFAWSDSGGDRGLLARSPEDFRHCADVRRYGDSPAFAVTNKGINLKLPLIPQPDGTFLGVLSCQRKQGYVYPDRYPLGIYLSRPDEKYPSSYVRVHSSRIEEIREDVSSYERTEVYVREADPTGLDVSNWMQPESEYRFFFSIKQRGHALPEVEYTDLETGSFWDVKEDGSISLTYRGSGCNSILVFRSADQDRLFAVSLGVHNYSVWSAMHTSSHANIKKLAWEYWGGDLRMARWDNMDRRKLDLGEGDVARLAIRKGQRDGRRAYLIDIDASESFWLDKLGPGNFPGWWDSEENEATNIVPEFD
;
A
#
# COMPACT_ATOMS: atom_id res chain seq x y z
N MET A 1 -15.21 -1.97 -30.46
CA MET A 1 -15.27 -3.12 -29.52
C MET A 1 -15.19 -4.41 -30.33
N ARG A 2 -14.53 -5.44 -29.80
CA ARG A 2 -14.53 -6.79 -30.40
C ARG A 2 -15.34 -7.73 -29.53
N LEU A 3 -16.06 -8.67 -30.14
CA LEU A 3 -16.82 -9.71 -29.45
C LEU A 3 -16.43 -11.07 -30.03
N LEU A 4 -16.53 -12.11 -29.21
CA LEU A 4 -16.30 -13.48 -29.60
C LEU A 4 -17.65 -14.13 -29.95
N ASN A 5 -17.76 -14.69 -31.15
CA ASN A 5 -18.91 -15.47 -31.56
C ASN A 5 -18.95 -16.77 -30.76
N THR A 6 -20.05 -17.02 -30.04
CA THR A 6 -20.15 -18.18 -29.17
C THR A 6 -20.13 -19.49 -29.92
N LYS A 7 -20.58 -19.54 -31.18
CA LYS A 7 -20.70 -20.78 -31.97
C LYS A 7 -19.36 -21.21 -32.55
N ASP A 8 -18.72 -20.30 -33.27
CA ASP A 8 -17.54 -20.61 -34.08
C ASP A 8 -16.23 -20.14 -33.42
N ILE A 9 -16.30 -19.48 -32.26
CA ILE A 9 -15.16 -19.00 -31.46
C ILE A 9 -14.23 -18.08 -32.29
N ILE A 10 -14.84 -17.24 -33.11
CA ILE A 10 -14.17 -16.23 -33.94
C ILE A 10 -14.41 -14.83 -33.40
N ILE A 11 -13.42 -13.96 -33.54
CA ILE A 11 -13.55 -12.56 -33.15
C ILE A 11 -14.23 -11.76 -34.26
N GLU A 12 -15.22 -10.96 -33.89
CA GLU A 12 -15.90 -10.00 -34.76
C GLU A 12 -15.75 -8.57 -34.21
N SER A 13 -15.57 -7.58 -35.11
CA SER A 13 -15.35 -6.19 -34.74
C SER A 13 -16.59 -5.33 -34.96
N PHE A 14 -16.97 -4.58 -33.93
CA PHE A 14 -18.13 -3.69 -33.89
C PHE A 14 -17.67 -2.24 -33.59
N PRO A 15 -17.56 -1.37 -34.61
CA PRO A 15 -17.17 0.03 -34.43
C PRO A 15 -18.32 0.86 -33.81
N SER A 16 -18.00 1.81 -32.93
CA SER A 16 -18.93 2.81 -32.36
C SER A 16 -18.67 4.17 -33.01
N PRO A 17 -19.67 5.03 -33.33
CA PRO A 17 -21.12 4.91 -33.08
C PRO A 17 -21.90 4.39 -34.31
N ALA A 18 -21.23 3.86 -35.34
CA ALA A 18 -21.84 3.51 -36.62
C ALA A 18 -22.45 2.10 -36.66
N ARG A 19 -23.30 1.85 -37.67
CA ARG A 19 -23.91 0.54 -37.93
C ARG A 19 -22.86 -0.49 -38.39
N PRO A 20 -23.01 -1.78 -38.02
CA PRO A 20 -24.10 -2.35 -37.21
C PRO A 20 -23.99 -1.96 -35.72
N LYS A 21 -25.15 -1.78 -35.08
CA LYS A 21 -25.24 -1.55 -33.62
C LYS A 21 -24.53 -2.71 -32.91
N ILE A 22 -23.75 -2.41 -31.88
CA ILE A 22 -23.15 -3.44 -31.01
C ILE A 22 -24.28 -4.38 -30.55
N PRO A 23 -24.19 -5.71 -30.83
CA PRO A 23 -25.23 -6.66 -30.48
C PRO A 23 -25.32 -6.84 -28.97
N ASP A 24 -26.35 -7.56 -28.51
CA ASP A 24 -26.42 -7.99 -27.12
C ASP A 24 -25.36 -9.08 -26.86
N TYR A 25 -24.67 -8.98 -25.72
CA TYR A 25 -23.59 -9.90 -25.36
C TYR A 25 -23.57 -10.19 -23.87
N VAL A 26 -22.98 -11.35 -23.56
CA VAL A 26 -22.53 -11.73 -22.22
C VAL A 26 -21.12 -11.22 -22.00
N ILE A 27 -20.77 -10.81 -20.78
CA ILE A 27 -19.40 -10.43 -20.43
C ILE A 27 -18.83 -11.38 -19.37
N LEU A 28 -17.58 -11.83 -19.55
CA LEU A 28 -16.91 -12.71 -18.59
C LEU A 28 -16.02 -11.90 -17.64
N SER A 29 -16.34 -11.96 -16.35
CA SER A 29 -15.48 -11.53 -15.26
C SER A 29 -14.73 -12.73 -14.68
N HIS A 30 -13.41 -12.64 -14.58
CA HIS A 30 -12.60 -13.72 -14.02
C HIS A 30 -11.23 -13.23 -13.53
N ARG A 31 -10.55 -14.09 -12.76
CA ARG A 31 -9.14 -13.89 -12.43
C ARG A 31 -8.27 -14.60 -13.46
N TRP A 32 -7.34 -13.86 -14.06
CA TRP A 32 -6.36 -14.45 -14.99
C TRP A 32 -5.55 -15.52 -14.28
N ARG A 33 -5.31 -16.63 -14.99
CA ARG A 33 -4.42 -17.73 -14.61
C ARG A 33 -3.20 -17.77 -15.55
N ASP A 34 -2.35 -18.77 -15.38
CA ASP A 34 -1.11 -18.88 -16.16
C ASP A 34 -1.34 -19.25 -17.64
N GLN A 35 -2.46 -19.93 -17.94
CA GLN A 35 -2.80 -20.41 -19.28
C GLN A 35 -4.05 -19.71 -19.82
N GLU A 36 -3.93 -18.43 -20.17
CA GLU A 36 -5.01 -17.65 -20.75
C GLU A 36 -4.91 -17.56 -22.27
N ILE A 37 -6.06 -17.65 -22.96
CA ILE A 37 -6.14 -17.41 -24.39
C ILE A 37 -6.12 -15.91 -24.65
N SER A 38 -5.13 -15.47 -25.41
CA SER A 38 -4.92 -14.10 -25.83
C SER A 38 -5.68 -13.76 -27.12
N PHE A 39 -5.65 -12.48 -27.51
CA PHE A 39 -6.17 -12.06 -28.81
C PHE A 39 -5.42 -12.73 -29.96
N GLN A 40 -4.10 -12.85 -29.85
CA GLN A 40 -3.21 -13.43 -30.87
C GLN A 40 -3.53 -14.91 -31.16
N ASP A 41 -3.93 -15.66 -30.14
CA ASP A 41 -4.22 -17.09 -30.26
C ASP A 41 -5.47 -17.38 -31.11
N ILE A 42 -6.36 -16.38 -31.24
CA ILE A 42 -7.65 -16.53 -31.92
C ILE A 42 -7.90 -15.54 -33.07
N GLU A 43 -7.11 -14.47 -33.23
CA GLU A 43 -7.34 -13.43 -34.25
C GLU A 43 -7.33 -13.94 -35.69
N HIS A 44 -6.63 -15.05 -35.95
CA HIS A 44 -6.50 -15.65 -37.28
C HIS A 44 -7.42 -16.85 -37.51
N ARG A 45 -8.21 -17.26 -36.50
CA ARG A 45 -9.15 -18.39 -36.60
C ARG A 45 -10.29 -18.05 -37.54
N LYS A 46 -10.70 -19.05 -38.32
CA LYS A 46 -11.90 -19.02 -39.16
C LYS A 46 -12.87 -20.12 -38.75
N ALA A 47 -14.15 -19.92 -39.07
CA ALA A 47 -15.17 -20.93 -38.82
C ALA A 47 -14.80 -22.25 -39.51
N GLY A 48 -14.72 -23.33 -38.72
CA GLY A 48 -14.34 -24.66 -39.20
C GLY A 48 -12.85 -24.99 -39.09
N ASP A 49 -12.00 -24.08 -38.61
CA ASP A 49 -10.61 -24.40 -38.30
C ASP A 49 -10.52 -25.43 -37.16
N SER A 50 -9.50 -26.30 -37.22
CA SER A 50 -9.19 -27.23 -36.12
C SER A 50 -8.83 -26.44 -34.86
N THR A 51 -9.25 -26.93 -33.70
CA THR A 51 -8.92 -26.36 -32.38
C THR A 51 -7.96 -27.23 -31.58
N ALA A 52 -7.38 -28.27 -32.21
CA ALA A 52 -6.53 -29.25 -31.54
C ALA A 52 -5.29 -28.66 -30.86
N ASP A 53 -4.82 -27.49 -31.31
CA ASP A 53 -3.70 -26.77 -30.71
C ASP A 53 -4.10 -25.93 -29.47
N LEU A 54 -5.39 -25.73 -29.23
CA LEU A 54 -5.94 -25.08 -28.03
C LEU A 54 -6.52 -26.06 -27.01
N GLU A 55 -6.74 -27.32 -27.40
CA GLU A 55 -7.27 -28.35 -26.53
C GLU A 55 -6.34 -28.62 -25.33
N GLY A 56 -6.92 -28.68 -24.13
CA GLY A 56 -6.20 -28.88 -22.89
C GLY A 56 -5.59 -27.61 -22.27
N ILE A 57 -5.75 -26.44 -22.92
CA ILE A 57 -5.41 -25.14 -22.32
C ILE A 57 -6.58 -24.70 -21.43
N GLU A 58 -6.34 -24.50 -20.12
CA GLU A 58 -7.40 -24.14 -19.16
C GLU A 58 -8.21 -22.89 -19.57
N GLY A 59 -7.52 -21.88 -20.10
CA GLY A 59 -8.15 -20.65 -20.59
C GLY A 59 -9.08 -20.88 -21.77
N TYR A 60 -8.80 -21.89 -22.61
CA TYR A 60 -9.66 -22.26 -23.73
C TYR A 60 -10.92 -22.98 -23.24
N ASP A 61 -10.78 -23.93 -22.31
CA ASP A 61 -11.93 -24.62 -21.69
C ASP A 61 -12.88 -23.62 -21.03
N LYS A 62 -12.32 -22.62 -20.34
CA LYS A 62 -13.09 -21.51 -19.76
C LYS A 62 -13.86 -20.72 -20.83
N ILE A 63 -13.25 -20.41 -21.98
CA ILE A 63 -13.93 -19.74 -23.10
C ILE A 63 -15.07 -20.61 -23.63
N LEU A 64 -14.83 -21.90 -23.85
CA LEU A 64 -15.84 -22.84 -24.36
C LEU A 64 -17.04 -22.95 -23.43
N HIS A 65 -16.81 -23.07 -22.13
CA HIS A 65 -17.86 -23.11 -21.12
C HIS A 65 -18.64 -21.79 -21.10
N CYS A 66 -17.97 -20.62 -21.09
CA CYS A 66 -18.61 -19.31 -21.17
C CYS A 66 -19.54 -19.20 -22.40
N CYS A 67 -19.04 -19.59 -23.57
CA CYS A 67 -19.79 -19.57 -24.81
C CYS A 67 -20.99 -20.53 -24.78
N ARG A 68 -20.83 -21.71 -24.17
CA ARG A 68 -21.93 -22.67 -24.01
C ARG A 68 -23.03 -22.10 -23.10
N GLU A 69 -22.68 -21.56 -21.93
CA GLU A 69 -23.67 -20.98 -21.02
C GLU A 69 -24.41 -19.79 -21.66
N ALA A 70 -23.68 -18.93 -22.37
CA ALA A 70 -24.26 -17.81 -23.11
C ALA A 70 -25.24 -18.29 -24.21
N ARG A 71 -24.83 -19.30 -24.98
CA ARG A 71 -25.64 -19.86 -26.07
C ARG A 71 -26.89 -20.58 -25.56
N ASN A 72 -26.81 -21.27 -24.42
CA ASN A 72 -27.94 -21.97 -23.81
C ASN A 72 -29.12 -21.03 -23.50
N VAL A 73 -28.84 -19.74 -23.29
CA VAL A 73 -29.86 -18.70 -23.05
C VAL A 73 -30.03 -17.73 -24.22
N GLY A 74 -29.48 -18.07 -25.39
CA GLY A 74 -29.73 -17.36 -26.65
C GLY A 74 -28.78 -16.21 -27.00
N PHE A 75 -27.66 -16.03 -26.30
CA PHE A 75 -26.66 -15.03 -26.67
C PHE A 75 -25.70 -15.57 -27.73
N GLU A 76 -25.57 -14.83 -28.84
CA GLU A 76 -24.65 -15.16 -29.93
C GLU A 76 -23.21 -14.71 -29.63
N TYR A 77 -23.03 -13.72 -28.76
CA TYR A 77 -21.74 -13.07 -28.51
C TYR A 77 -21.37 -13.03 -27.04
N VAL A 78 -20.08 -13.23 -26.76
CA VAL A 78 -19.45 -12.98 -25.46
C VAL A 78 -18.33 -11.95 -25.59
N TRP A 79 -18.03 -11.23 -24.52
CA TRP A 79 -16.83 -10.42 -24.38
C TRP A 79 -15.95 -10.97 -23.27
N ILE A 80 -14.67 -11.12 -23.55
CA ILE A 80 -13.66 -11.64 -22.63
C ILE A 80 -12.40 -10.81 -22.79
N ASP A 81 -11.94 -10.15 -21.73
CA ASP A 81 -10.83 -9.18 -21.77
C ASP A 81 -9.50 -9.78 -22.27
N THR A 82 -9.27 -11.07 -22.03
CA THR A 82 -8.04 -11.74 -22.44
C THR A 82 -7.89 -11.85 -23.96
N CYS A 83 -8.99 -12.11 -24.66
CA CYS A 83 -8.97 -12.38 -26.09
C CYS A 83 -9.73 -11.34 -26.94
N CYS A 84 -10.57 -10.48 -26.36
CA CYS A 84 -11.27 -9.41 -27.08
C CYS A 84 -10.49 -8.09 -27.11
N ILE A 85 -9.39 -7.97 -26.37
CA ILE A 85 -8.50 -6.79 -26.36
C ILE A 85 -7.14 -7.22 -26.91
N ASN A 86 -6.65 -6.51 -27.93
CA ASN A 86 -5.26 -6.65 -28.35
C ASN A 86 -4.35 -5.90 -27.38
N LYS A 87 -3.78 -6.63 -26.42
CA LYS A 87 -2.87 -6.08 -25.40
C LYS A 87 -1.50 -5.67 -25.97
N ASN A 88 -1.18 -6.08 -27.20
CA ASN A 88 0.06 -5.68 -27.89
C ASN A 88 -0.07 -4.32 -28.59
N ASP A 89 -1.28 -3.77 -28.69
CA ASP A 89 -1.54 -2.42 -29.17
C ASP A 89 -1.83 -1.49 -27.98
N GLN A 90 -0.91 -0.60 -27.67
CA GLN A 90 -1.03 0.31 -26.52
C GLN A 90 -2.17 1.34 -26.70
N VAL A 91 -2.48 1.71 -27.94
CA VAL A 91 -3.60 2.62 -28.24
C VAL A 91 -4.91 1.91 -27.95
N GLU A 92 -5.06 0.69 -28.46
CA GLU A 92 -6.25 -0.12 -28.19
C GLU A 92 -6.38 -0.45 -26.70
N LEU A 93 -5.30 -0.85 -26.03
CA LEU A 93 -5.32 -1.13 -24.60
C LEU A 93 -5.80 0.10 -23.80
N THR A 94 -5.29 1.28 -24.14
CA THR A 94 -5.70 2.53 -23.47
C THR A 94 -7.18 2.84 -23.71
N GLU A 95 -7.67 2.70 -24.94
CA GLU A 95 -9.09 2.88 -25.27
C GLU A 95 -9.96 1.87 -24.52
N ALA A 96 -9.53 0.61 -24.47
CA ALA A 96 -10.25 -0.48 -23.84
C ALA A 96 -10.36 -0.30 -22.32
N LEU A 97 -9.26 0.07 -21.65
CA LEU A 97 -9.26 0.30 -20.20
C LEU A 97 -10.16 1.49 -19.81
N ASN A 98 -10.17 2.58 -20.58
CA ASN A 98 -11.11 3.70 -20.36
C ASN A 98 -12.58 3.32 -20.67
N SER A 99 -12.82 2.34 -21.55
CA SER A 99 -14.16 1.92 -21.97
C SER A 99 -14.75 0.76 -21.15
N MET A 100 -13.94 0.05 -20.38
CA MET A 100 -14.28 -1.24 -19.79
C MET A 100 -15.53 -1.18 -18.90
N PHE A 101 -15.64 -0.17 -18.05
CA PHE A 101 -16.83 0.02 -17.21
C PHE A 101 -18.11 0.18 -18.04
N HIS A 102 -18.04 0.89 -19.17
CA HIS A 102 -19.18 1.01 -20.08
C HIS A 102 -19.52 -0.31 -20.77
N TRP A 103 -18.52 -1.13 -21.10
CA TRP A 103 -18.74 -2.46 -21.65
C TRP A 103 -19.38 -3.41 -20.63
N TYR A 104 -18.93 -3.40 -19.37
CA TYR A 104 -19.60 -4.15 -18.30
C TYR A 104 -21.03 -3.65 -18.04
N ARG A 105 -21.23 -2.33 -18.03
CA ARG A 105 -22.56 -1.73 -17.84
C ARG A 105 -23.56 -2.07 -18.95
N ARG A 106 -23.08 -2.24 -20.19
CA ARG A 106 -23.92 -2.53 -21.36
C ARG A 106 -24.13 -4.02 -21.63
N ALA A 107 -23.36 -4.90 -20.98
CA ALA A 107 -23.57 -6.33 -21.10
C ALA A 107 -24.94 -6.73 -20.54
N GLN A 108 -25.59 -7.71 -21.16
CA GLN A 108 -26.89 -8.19 -20.69
C GLN A 108 -26.76 -9.02 -19.42
N VAL A 109 -25.66 -9.77 -19.30
CA VAL A 109 -25.29 -10.49 -18.09
C VAL A 109 -23.78 -10.58 -17.98
N CYS A 110 -23.28 -10.47 -16.75
CA CYS A 110 -21.90 -10.75 -16.41
C CYS A 110 -21.80 -12.13 -15.77
N TYR A 111 -21.02 -13.03 -16.36
CA TYR A 111 -20.65 -14.29 -15.73
C TYR A 111 -19.38 -14.07 -14.91
N ALA A 112 -19.48 -14.21 -13.59
CA ALA A 112 -18.35 -14.13 -12.67
C ALA A 112 -17.83 -15.55 -12.40
N TYR A 113 -16.77 -15.95 -13.08
CA TYR A 113 -16.14 -17.26 -12.93
C TYR A 113 -15.17 -17.26 -11.74
N MET A 114 -15.56 -17.94 -10.67
CA MET A 114 -14.86 -18.02 -9.39
C MET A 114 -14.08 -19.32 -9.30
N SER A 115 -12.89 -19.28 -9.90
CA SER A 115 -12.06 -20.47 -10.12
C SER A 115 -11.49 -21.11 -8.83
N ASP A 116 -11.62 -20.42 -7.69
CA ASP A 116 -11.19 -20.83 -6.34
C ASP A 116 -12.35 -21.23 -5.42
N VAL A 117 -13.55 -21.42 -5.98
CA VAL A 117 -14.78 -21.81 -5.26
C VAL A 117 -15.31 -23.14 -5.82
N GLU A 118 -15.89 -23.96 -4.94
CA GLU A 118 -16.62 -25.19 -5.26
C GLU A 118 -18.08 -25.02 -4.81
N SER A 119 -19.05 -25.44 -5.63
CA SER A 119 -20.49 -25.15 -5.40
C SER A 119 -21.22 -26.14 -4.48
N ASP A 120 -20.49 -27.01 -3.78
CA ASP A 120 -21.04 -27.97 -2.83
C ASP A 120 -21.10 -27.42 -1.39
N GLU A 121 -20.41 -26.31 -1.12
CA GLU A 121 -20.52 -25.59 0.15
C GLU A 121 -21.75 -24.66 0.19
N ASP A 122 -22.20 -24.31 1.39
CA ASP A 122 -23.17 -23.22 1.60
C ASP A 122 -22.45 -21.86 1.51
N PRO A 123 -22.73 -21.02 0.48
CA PRO A 123 -22.07 -19.73 0.33
C PRO A 123 -22.36 -18.77 1.50
N LEU A 124 -23.47 -18.97 2.22
CA LEU A 124 -23.88 -18.13 3.36
C LEU A 124 -23.12 -18.46 4.64
N ALA A 125 -22.53 -19.65 4.75
CA ALA A 125 -21.74 -20.05 5.92
C ALA A 125 -20.55 -19.11 6.14
N GLU A 126 -20.23 -18.81 7.41
CA GLU A 126 -19.01 -18.06 7.73
C GLU A 126 -17.78 -18.89 7.37
N GLY A 127 -16.80 -18.27 6.70
CA GLY A 127 -15.61 -18.96 6.18
C GLY A 127 -15.81 -19.77 4.90
N SER A 128 -16.93 -19.63 4.19
CA SER A 128 -17.12 -20.26 2.87
C SER A 128 -16.08 -19.77 1.85
N LYS A 129 -15.69 -20.63 0.90
CA LYS A 129 -14.79 -20.25 -0.20
C LYS A 129 -15.36 -19.15 -1.06
N PHE A 130 -16.69 -19.06 -1.19
CA PHE A 130 -17.31 -17.88 -1.80
C PHE A 130 -16.88 -16.58 -1.11
N ARG A 131 -16.96 -16.50 0.23
CA ARG A 131 -16.56 -15.31 1.01
C ARG A 131 -15.06 -15.04 0.95
N GLU A 132 -14.26 -16.10 0.99
CA GLU A 132 -12.80 -16.03 0.96
C GLU A 132 -12.22 -15.85 -0.46
N SER A 133 -13.06 -15.91 -1.49
CA SER A 133 -12.58 -15.90 -2.87
C SER A 133 -11.78 -14.65 -3.16
N LYS A 134 -10.63 -14.87 -3.80
CA LYS A 134 -9.76 -13.79 -4.27
C LYS A 134 -10.42 -12.95 -5.36
N TRP A 135 -11.55 -13.39 -5.92
CA TRP A 135 -12.33 -12.57 -6.84
C TRP A 135 -12.82 -11.28 -6.17
N PHE A 136 -13.24 -11.32 -4.90
CA PHE A 136 -13.69 -10.11 -4.19
C PHE A 136 -12.55 -9.15 -3.82
N THR A 137 -11.31 -9.64 -3.78
CA THR A 137 -10.13 -8.85 -3.42
C THR A 137 -9.29 -8.42 -4.63
N ARG A 138 -9.68 -8.74 -5.87
CA ARG A 138 -9.00 -8.21 -7.07
C ARG A 138 -9.48 -6.78 -7.38
N GLY A 139 -8.59 -5.87 -7.76
CA GLY A 139 -8.95 -4.48 -8.08
C GLY A 139 -9.98 -4.37 -9.20
N TRP A 140 -9.68 -4.96 -10.36
CA TRP A 140 -10.52 -4.91 -11.56
C TRP A 140 -11.95 -5.43 -11.36
N THR A 141 -12.15 -6.47 -10.54
CA THR A 141 -13.48 -7.07 -10.33
C THR A 141 -14.46 -6.14 -9.60
N LEU A 142 -14.00 -4.99 -9.08
CA LEU A 142 -14.89 -3.99 -8.47
C LEU A 142 -15.87 -3.43 -9.50
N GLN A 143 -15.34 -2.95 -10.63
CA GLN A 143 -16.19 -2.46 -11.70
C GLN A 143 -16.97 -3.60 -12.37
N GLU A 144 -16.43 -4.82 -12.39
CA GLU A 144 -17.10 -6.00 -12.94
C GLU A 144 -18.30 -6.43 -12.07
N LEU A 145 -18.28 -6.12 -10.78
CA LEU A 145 -19.40 -6.32 -9.86
C LEU A 145 -20.44 -5.19 -9.95
N VAL A 146 -19.97 -3.94 -9.96
CA VAL A 146 -20.81 -2.74 -9.81
C VAL A 146 -21.43 -2.31 -11.15
N ALA A 147 -20.70 -2.39 -12.26
CA ALA A 147 -21.18 -1.84 -13.53
C ALA A 147 -22.32 -2.65 -14.17
N PRO A 148 -22.27 -3.99 -14.26
CA PRO A 148 -23.36 -4.78 -14.84
C PRO A 148 -24.61 -4.75 -13.97
N GLN A 149 -25.80 -4.80 -14.57
CA GLN A 149 -27.04 -4.93 -13.78
C GLN A 149 -27.20 -6.36 -13.25
N TYR A 150 -26.90 -7.36 -14.08
CA TYR A 150 -27.03 -8.78 -13.75
C TYR A 150 -25.67 -9.46 -13.70
N VAL A 151 -25.38 -10.12 -12.58
CA VAL A 151 -24.17 -10.94 -12.39
C VAL A 151 -24.57 -12.31 -11.88
N ILE A 152 -24.08 -13.36 -12.54
CA ILE A 152 -24.23 -14.77 -12.12
C ILE A 152 -22.86 -15.28 -11.73
N PHE A 153 -22.74 -15.84 -10.53
CA PHE A 153 -21.52 -16.43 -10.01
C PHE A 153 -21.47 -17.91 -10.36
N PHE A 154 -20.38 -18.32 -10.99
CA PHE A 154 -20.09 -19.71 -11.33
C PHE A 154 -18.87 -20.20 -10.55
N ASP A 155 -18.92 -21.44 -10.09
CA ASP A 155 -17.77 -22.09 -9.45
C ASP A 155 -16.71 -22.55 -10.47
N ARG A 156 -15.64 -23.20 -10.00
CA ARG A 156 -14.58 -23.75 -10.87
C ARG A 156 -15.05 -24.81 -11.88
N HIS A 157 -16.24 -25.37 -11.71
CA HIS A 157 -16.85 -26.39 -12.57
C HIS A 157 -17.97 -25.83 -13.45
N TRP A 158 -18.16 -24.50 -13.48
CA TRP A 158 -19.25 -23.83 -14.19
C TRP A 158 -20.64 -24.22 -13.69
N LYS A 159 -20.74 -24.60 -12.41
CA LYS A 159 -22.02 -24.71 -11.73
C LYS A 159 -22.39 -23.36 -11.13
N GLU A 160 -23.63 -22.93 -11.37
CA GLU A 160 -24.18 -21.71 -10.80
C GLU A 160 -24.19 -21.81 -9.26
N ILE A 161 -23.60 -20.81 -8.62
CA ILE A 161 -23.61 -20.63 -7.16
C ILE A 161 -24.81 -19.77 -6.77
N GLY A 162 -25.07 -18.71 -7.54
CA GLY A 162 -26.17 -17.77 -7.35
C GLY A 162 -25.92 -16.45 -8.07
N THR A 163 -26.74 -15.44 -7.79
CA THR A 163 -26.69 -14.15 -8.47
C THR A 163 -26.31 -13.00 -7.53
N LYS A 164 -25.85 -11.87 -8.09
CA LYS A 164 -25.66 -10.64 -7.31
C LYS A 164 -26.92 -10.22 -6.56
N SER A 165 -28.09 -10.44 -7.13
CA SER A 165 -29.37 -10.10 -6.49
C SER A 165 -29.70 -11.01 -5.31
N SER A 166 -29.54 -12.33 -5.46
CA SER A 166 -29.79 -13.31 -4.39
C SER A 166 -28.78 -13.21 -3.26
N PHE A 167 -27.56 -12.74 -3.57
CA PHE A 167 -26.47 -12.59 -2.60
C PHE A 167 -26.20 -11.14 -2.18
N GLN A 168 -27.14 -10.21 -2.40
CA GLN A 168 -26.92 -8.78 -2.11
C GLN A 168 -26.42 -8.52 -0.68
N ASP A 169 -26.99 -9.17 0.33
CA ASP A 169 -26.63 -8.96 1.74
C ASP A 169 -25.27 -9.59 2.06
N LEU A 170 -24.99 -10.76 1.47
CA LEU A 170 -23.70 -11.44 1.57
C LEU A 170 -22.59 -10.59 0.93
N ILE A 171 -22.80 -10.11 -0.29
CA ILE A 171 -21.86 -9.27 -1.02
C ILE A 171 -21.67 -7.93 -0.31
N THR A 172 -22.74 -7.35 0.27
CA THR A 172 -22.64 -6.13 1.08
C THR A 172 -21.71 -6.36 2.28
N LYS A 173 -21.83 -7.49 2.98
CA LYS A 173 -20.94 -7.85 4.10
C LYS A 173 -19.49 -8.04 3.66
N ILE A 174 -19.25 -8.67 2.51
CA ILE A 174 -17.90 -8.92 1.99
C ILE A 174 -17.22 -7.63 1.52
N THR A 175 -17.97 -6.78 0.81
CA THR A 175 -17.39 -5.67 0.02
C THR A 175 -17.62 -4.28 0.63
N GLY A 176 -18.56 -4.14 1.56
CA GLY A 176 -19.03 -2.84 2.06
C GLY A 176 -19.88 -2.05 1.06
N ILE A 177 -20.16 -2.60 -0.13
CA ILE A 177 -20.99 -1.94 -1.15
C ILE A 177 -22.47 -2.08 -0.75
N PRO A 178 -23.23 -0.99 -0.61
CA PRO A 178 -24.64 -1.07 -0.23
C PRO A 178 -25.48 -1.87 -1.24
N ALA A 179 -26.42 -2.67 -0.73
CA ALA A 179 -27.34 -3.47 -1.56
C ALA A 179 -28.05 -2.64 -2.66
N GLN A 180 -28.42 -1.38 -2.35
CA GLN A 180 -29.05 -0.48 -3.33
C GLN A 180 -28.15 -0.20 -4.55
N VAL A 181 -26.85 -0.02 -4.33
CA VAL A 181 -25.85 0.12 -5.41
C VAL A 181 -25.77 -1.17 -6.21
N LEU A 182 -25.71 -2.32 -5.53
CA LEU A 182 -25.60 -3.64 -6.17
C LEU A 182 -26.80 -3.96 -7.06
N LEU A 183 -28.02 -3.61 -6.64
CA LEU A 183 -29.25 -3.95 -7.35
C LEU A 183 -29.62 -2.98 -8.47
N THR A 184 -29.44 -1.68 -8.26
CA THR A 184 -30.03 -0.67 -9.16
C THR A 184 -29.00 0.19 -9.87
N ASN A 185 -27.71 -0.01 -9.58
CA ASN A 185 -26.61 0.86 -10.02
C ASN A 185 -26.90 2.35 -9.75
N SER A 186 -27.73 2.62 -8.75
CA SER A 186 -28.19 3.93 -8.31
C SER A 186 -28.34 3.88 -6.80
N ALA A 187 -27.73 4.80 -6.08
CA ALA A 187 -27.89 4.83 -4.63
C ALA A 187 -27.81 6.26 -4.12
N GLY A 188 -28.70 7.14 -4.64
CA GLY A 188 -28.70 8.56 -4.26
C GLY A 188 -27.29 9.17 -4.32
N ASP A 189 -26.96 9.99 -3.33
CA ASP A 189 -25.64 10.58 -3.18
C ASP A 189 -24.65 9.61 -2.49
N ILE A 190 -23.91 8.84 -3.28
CA ILE A 190 -22.72 8.11 -2.82
C ILE A 190 -21.50 9.00 -2.96
N SER A 191 -20.78 9.19 -1.87
CA SER A 191 -19.59 10.02 -1.84
C SER A 191 -18.38 9.37 -2.51
N VAL A 192 -17.35 10.18 -2.79
CA VAL A 192 -16.04 9.68 -3.22
C VAL A 192 -15.42 8.79 -2.16
N ALA A 193 -15.45 9.18 -0.90
CA ALA A 193 -14.85 8.42 0.18
C ALA A 193 -15.48 7.03 0.31
N GLN A 194 -16.80 6.92 0.11
CA GLN A 194 -17.50 5.64 0.06
C GLN A 194 -17.04 4.80 -1.12
N ARG A 195 -16.99 5.36 -2.33
CA ARG A 195 -16.50 4.64 -3.52
C ARG A 195 -15.05 4.16 -3.37
N MET A 196 -14.17 5.00 -2.80
CA MET A 196 -12.78 4.62 -2.50
C MET A 196 -12.72 3.49 -1.47
N SER A 197 -13.58 3.51 -0.44
CA SER A 197 -13.63 2.46 0.59
C SER A 197 -13.93 1.07 0.00
N TRP A 198 -14.69 0.98 -1.09
CA TRP A 198 -14.99 -0.29 -1.78
C TRP A 198 -13.77 -0.92 -2.45
N ALA A 199 -12.71 -0.13 -2.68
CA ALA A 199 -11.44 -0.55 -3.22
C ALA A 199 -10.35 -0.73 -2.15
N ALA A 200 -10.60 -0.33 -0.90
CA ALA A 200 -9.59 -0.29 0.16
C ALA A 200 -8.94 -1.65 0.47
N ASN A 201 -9.70 -2.75 0.37
CA ASN A 201 -9.19 -4.10 0.63
C ASN A 201 -8.86 -4.88 -0.66
N ARG A 202 -8.79 -4.18 -1.81
CA ARG A 202 -8.52 -4.80 -3.11
C ARG A 202 -7.05 -4.68 -3.49
N GLN A 203 -6.57 -5.66 -4.24
CA GLN A 203 -5.18 -5.83 -4.65
C GLN A 203 -5.08 -5.90 -6.17
N THR A 204 -3.99 -5.37 -6.70
CA THR A 204 -3.68 -5.40 -8.13
C THR A 204 -2.28 -5.97 -8.36
N ALA A 205 -2.06 -6.57 -9.53
CA ALA A 205 -0.76 -7.11 -9.89
C ALA A 205 0.26 -6.01 -10.22
N ARG A 206 -0.22 -4.93 -10.86
CA ARG A 206 0.55 -3.71 -11.12
C ARG A 206 0.09 -2.60 -10.19
N THR A 207 1.02 -1.80 -9.68
CA THR A 207 0.71 -0.70 -8.76
C THR A 207 -0.24 0.32 -9.40
N GLU A 208 -0.06 0.62 -10.68
CA GLU A 208 -0.87 1.61 -11.40
C GLU A 208 -2.33 1.17 -11.57
N ASP A 209 -2.58 -0.14 -11.63
CA ASP A 209 -3.93 -0.68 -11.77
C ASP A 209 -4.80 -0.36 -10.53
N LEU A 210 -4.21 -0.02 -9.37
CA LEU A 210 -4.96 0.52 -8.22
C LEU A 210 -5.76 1.77 -8.60
N ALA A 211 -5.26 2.55 -9.57
CA ALA A 211 -5.93 3.72 -10.11
C ALA A 211 -6.80 3.37 -11.32
N TYR A 212 -6.25 2.61 -12.28
CA TYR A 212 -6.91 2.37 -13.56
C TYR A 212 -8.20 1.55 -13.42
N CYS A 213 -8.28 0.65 -12.44
CA CYS A 213 -9.52 -0.11 -12.19
C CYS A 213 -10.68 0.74 -11.64
N LEU A 214 -10.43 2.00 -11.28
CA LEU A 214 -11.40 2.91 -10.68
C LEU A 214 -11.92 3.98 -11.66
N LEU A 215 -11.35 4.10 -12.86
CA LEU A 215 -11.69 5.17 -13.81
C LEU A 215 -13.18 5.24 -14.11
N GLY A 216 -13.79 4.11 -14.42
CA GLY A 216 -15.21 4.04 -14.71
C GLY A 216 -16.10 4.29 -13.49
N LEU A 217 -15.66 3.88 -12.29
CA LEU A 217 -16.38 4.12 -11.03
C LEU A 217 -16.41 5.62 -10.68
N PHE A 218 -15.36 6.36 -11.05
CA PHE A 218 -15.27 7.82 -10.87
C PHE A 218 -15.71 8.61 -12.11
N ASN A 219 -16.00 7.94 -13.23
CA ASN A 219 -16.33 8.53 -14.51
C ASN A 219 -15.29 9.56 -14.99
N VAL A 220 -14.02 9.18 -14.93
CA VAL A 220 -12.87 9.98 -15.37
C VAL A 220 -12.07 9.22 -16.41
N ASN A 221 -11.36 9.96 -17.27
CA ASN A 221 -10.50 9.39 -18.30
C ASN A 221 -9.08 9.94 -18.14
N MET A 222 -8.08 9.08 -18.30
CA MET A 222 -6.67 9.50 -18.30
C MET A 222 -5.80 8.53 -19.12
N PRO A 223 -4.64 9.00 -19.64
CA PRO A 223 -3.67 8.12 -20.29
C PRO A 223 -3.10 7.05 -19.35
N MET A 224 -2.97 5.82 -19.84
CA MET A 224 -2.37 4.71 -19.09
C MET A 224 -0.85 4.73 -19.26
N VAL A 225 -0.12 5.06 -18.20
CA VAL A 225 1.34 5.11 -18.19
C VAL A 225 1.86 4.06 -17.20
N TYR A 226 2.09 2.84 -17.68
CA TYR A 226 2.72 1.80 -16.86
C TYR A 226 4.20 2.13 -16.61
N GLY A 227 4.62 2.05 -15.35
CA GLY A 227 5.95 2.49 -14.88
C GLY A 227 5.90 3.76 -14.01
N GLU A 228 4.75 4.44 -13.92
CA GLU A 228 4.62 5.63 -13.07
C GLU A 228 4.36 5.31 -11.57
N GLY A 229 4.10 4.04 -11.24
CA GLY A 229 3.88 3.57 -9.88
C GLY A 229 2.68 4.26 -9.21
N TYR A 230 2.87 4.71 -7.96
CA TYR A 230 1.80 5.35 -7.17
C TYR A 230 1.33 6.71 -7.73
N ASN A 231 2.05 7.30 -8.70
CA ASN A 231 1.60 8.53 -9.37
C ASN A 231 0.30 8.33 -10.14
N ALA A 232 -0.02 7.11 -10.58
CA ALA A 232 -1.29 6.81 -11.25
C ALA A 232 -2.49 7.15 -10.35
N PHE A 233 -2.43 6.78 -9.07
CA PHE A 233 -3.51 7.06 -8.10
C PHE A 233 -3.60 8.54 -7.73
N ARG A 234 -2.45 9.23 -7.68
CA ARG A 234 -2.42 10.69 -7.56
C ARG A 234 -3.12 11.34 -8.74
N ARG A 235 -2.83 10.92 -9.97
CA ARG A 235 -3.47 11.45 -11.19
C ARG A 235 -4.97 11.16 -11.23
N LEU A 236 -5.41 9.99 -10.79
CA LEU A 236 -6.84 9.67 -10.66
C LEU A 236 -7.56 10.70 -9.79
N GLN A 237 -7.02 11.01 -8.62
CA GLN A 237 -7.59 12.03 -7.72
C GLN A 237 -7.61 13.40 -8.39
N LEU A 238 -6.54 13.79 -9.08
CA LEU A 238 -6.46 15.06 -9.81
C LEU A 238 -7.50 15.15 -10.95
N GLU A 239 -7.71 14.08 -11.74
CA GLU A 239 -8.76 14.07 -12.76
C GLU A 239 -10.15 14.18 -12.15
N PHE A 240 -10.39 13.49 -11.03
CA PHE A 240 -11.64 13.58 -10.31
C PHE A 240 -11.92 15.01 -9.80
N MET A 241 -10.91 15.67 -9.23
CA MET A 241 -11.02 17.04 -8.72
C MET A 241 -11.32 18.09 -9.81
N LYS A 242 -11.13 17.76 -11.10
CA LYS A 242 -11.53 18.65 -12.20
C LYS A 242 -13.04 18.65 -12.47
N VAL A 243 -13.75 17.61 -12.06
CA VAL A 243 -15.15 17.37 -12.42
C VAL A 243 -16.10 17.26 -11.23
N SER A 244 -15.59 17.40 -10.00
CA SER A 244 -16.37 17.25 -8.77
C SER A 244 -15.87 18.15 -7.64
N ASP A 245 -16.81 18.64 -6.83
CA ASP A 245 -16.64 19.44 -5.62
C ASP A 245 -16.79 18.62 -4.32
N ASP A 246 -16.83 17.30 -4.42
CA ASP A 246 -16.99 16.39 -3.28
C ASP A 246 -15.75 16.38 -2.37
N GLN A 247 -15.80 17.14 -1.27
CA GLN A 247 -14.74 17.24 -0.26
C GLN A 247 -14.49 15.96 0.54
N THR A 248 -15.31 14.91 0.38
CA THR A 248 -15.05 13.61 1.00
C THR A 248 -13.75 12.98 0.48
N ILE A 249 -13.25 13.40 -0.69
CA ILE A 249 -11.91 13.00 -1.18
C ILE A 249 -10.77 13.36 -0.22
N PHE A 250 -10.96 14.31 0.70
CA PHE A 250 -9.96 14.70 1.70
C PHE A 250 -10.16 14.01 3.06
N ALA A 251 -11.23 13.24 3.22
CA ALA A 251 -11.60 12.58 4.47
C ALA A 251 -10.97 11.18 4.61
N TRP A 252 -9.72 11.01 4.18
CA TRP A 252 -8.93 9.79 4.37
C TRP A 252 -7.98 9.90 5.57
N SER A 253 -7.52 8.77 6.11
CA SER A 253 -6.57 8.70 7.22
C SER A 253 -5.57 7.56 7.04
N ASP A 254 -4.36 7.69 7.60
CA ASP A 254 -3.31 6.67 7.47
C ASP A 254 -2.44 6.48 8.73
N SER A 255 -1.22 5.96 8.59
CA SER A 255 -0.30 5.72 9.72
C SER A 255 0.34 7.00 10.32
N GLY A 256 0.09 8.19 9.78
CA GLY A 256 0.57 9.48 10.30
C GLY A 256 1.63 10.18 9.44
N GLY A 257 2.06 11.37 9.90
CA GLY A 257 3.06 12.22 9.25
C GLY A 257 2.49 13.40 8.48
N ASP A 258 3.33 14.42 8.27
CA ASP A 258 2.95 15.66 7.59
C ASP A 258 3.01 15.49 6.08
N ARG A 259 1.90 15.76 5.39
CA ARG A 259 1.79 15.60 3.93
C ARG A 259 0.72 16.48 3.30
N GLY A 260 0.52 16.31 2.00
CA GLY A 260 -0.54 16.96 1.24
C GLY A 260 -1.94 16.40 1.51
N LEU A 261 -2.90 16.81 0.69
CA LEU A 261 -4.30 16.38 0.78
C LEU A 261 -4.62 15.16 -0.08
N LEU A 262 -3.72 14.74 -0.95
CA LEU A 262 -3.94 13.56 -1.79
C LEU A 262 -3.58 12.27 -1.04
N ALA A 263 -4.49 11.31 -1.07
CA ALA A 263 -4.27 9.96 -0.52
C ALA A 263 -3.23 9.20 -1.35
N ARG A 264 -2.59 8.20 -0.75
CA ARG A 264 -1.61 7.32 -1.43
C ARG A 264 -2.28 6.14 -2.13
N SER A 265 -3.37 5.65 -1.56
CA SER A 265 -4.13 4.52 -2.12
C SER A 265 -5.58 4.54 -1.62
N PRO A 266 -6.46 3.68 -2.18
CA PRO A 266 -7.79 3.46 -1.63
C PRO A 266 -7.80 2.96 -0.17
N GLU A 267 -6.70 2.37 0.32
CA GLU A 267 -6.59 1.85 1.70
C GLU A 267 -6.77 2.96 2.74
N ASP A 268 -6.33 4.19 2.43
CA ASP A 268 -6.47 5.36 3.30
C ASP A 268 -7.97 5.70 3.56
N PHE A 269 -8.89 5.16 2.74
CA PHE A 269 -10.34 5.32 2.87
C PHE A 269 -11.05 4.12 3.50
N ARG A 270 -10.34 3.13 4.06
CA ARG A 270 -10.95 1.89 4.58
C ARG A 270 -12.05 2.09 5.64
N HIS A 271 -12.01 3.21 6.36
CA HIS A 271 -12.97 3.58 7.41
C HIS A 271 -13.98 4.66 6.94
N CYS A 272 -14.21 4.77 5.63
CA CYS A 272 -15.04 5.81 5.04
C CYS A 272 -16.36 5.32 4.42
N ALA A 273 -16.77 4.08 4.68
CA ALA A 273 -18.00 3.50 4.12
C ALA A 273 -19.29 4.26 4.54
N ASP A 274 -19.23 5.02 5.62
CA ASP A 274 -20.28 5.85 6.21
C ASP A 274 -20.07 7.36 5.94
N VAL A 275 -18.97 7.78 5.30
CA VAL A 275 -18.67 9.19 5.07
C VAL A 275 -19.49 9.72 3.90
N ARG A 276 -20.23 10.80 4.09
CA ARG A 276 -21.06 11.42 3.05
C ARG A 276 -20.86 12.93 2.98
N ARG A 277 -21.34 13.54 1.90
CA ARG A 277 -21.37 15.00 1.74
C ARG A 277 -22.23 15.66 2.82
N TYR A 278 -21.85 16.85 3.23
CA TYR A 278 -22.56 17.67 4.21
C TYR A 278 -22.66 19.11 3.71
N GLY A 279 -23.88 19.57 3.45
CA GLY A 279 -24.15 20.91 2.94
C GLY A 279 -23.53 21.18 1.56
N ASP A 280 -23.54 22.47 1.18
CA ASP A 280 -22.92 22.93 -0.05
C ASP A 280 -21.40 23.04 0.13
N SER A 281 -20.68 22.33 -0.74
CA SER A 281 -19.23 22.32 -0.78
C SER A 281 -18.72 23.47 -1.65
N PRO A 282 -17.88 24.38 -1.13
CA PRO A 282 -17.18 25.34 -1.96
C PRO A 282 -16.29 24.61 -2.98
N ALA A 283 -16.24 25.13 -4.21
CA ALA A 283 -15.31 24.64 -5.22
C ALA A 283 -13.87 24.69 -4.72
N PHE A 284 -13.10 23.68 -5.09
CA PHE A 284 -11.67 23.59 -4.83
C PHE A 284 -10.91 23.38 -6.13
N ALA A 285 -9.64 23.76 -6.16
CA ALA A 285 -8.83 23.69 -7.36
C ALA A 285 -7.38 23.30 -7.05
N VAL A 286 -6.78 22.54 -7.96
CA VAL A 286 -5.34 22.24 -7.91
C VAL A 286 -4.59 23.42 -8.50
N THR A 287 -3.62 23.97 -7.76
CA THR A 287 -2.79 25.09 -8.20
C THR A 287 -1.31 24.75 -8.05
N ASN A 288 -0.42 25.57 -8.61
CA ASN A 288 1.02 25.45 -8.38
C ASN A 288 1.45 25.81 -6.95
N LYS A 289 0.56 26.35 -6.11
CA LYS A 289 0.78 26.56 -4.66
C LYS A 289 0.31 25.39 -3.79
N GLY A 290 -0.35 24.40 -4.38
CA GLY A 290 -1.05 23.33 -3.67
C GLY A 290 -2.54 23.30 -4.00
N ILE A 291 -3.29 22.53 -3.23
CA ILE A 291 -4.75 22.43 -3.38
C ILE A 291 -5.41 23.60 -2.64
N ASN A 292 -6.13 24.42 -3.40
CA ASN A 292 -6.88 25.56 -2.89
C ASN A 292 -8.26 25.12 -2.42
N LEU A 293 -8.60 25.45 -1.17
CA LEU A 293 -9.89 25.19 -0.54
C LEU A 293 -10.40 26.46 0.15
N LYS A 294 -11.71 26.51 0.39
CA LYS A 294 -12.33 27.48 1.30
C LYS A 294 -12.95 26.73 2.47
N LEU A 295 -12.27 26.77 3.63
CA LEU A 295 -12.68 26.03 4.82
C LEU A 295 -12.85 26.97 6.01
N PRO A 296 -13.85 26.76 6.88
CA PRO A 296 -13.78 27.25 8.25
C PRO A 296 -12.55 26.64 8.95
N LEU A 297 -11.81 27.47 9.69
CA LEU A 297 -10.62 27.05 10.45
C LEU A 297 -10.84 27.28 11.94
N ILE A 298 -10.74 26.22 12.74
CA ILE A 298 -10.86 26.27 14.20
C ILE A 298 -9.45 26.19 14.80
N PRO A 299 -8.93 27.26 15.41
CA PRO A 299 -7.61 27.23 16.06
C PRO A 299 -7.54 26.18 17.17
N GLN A 300 -6.43 25.46 17.25
CA GLN A 300 -6.16 24.47 18.27
C GLN A 300 -5.11 24.98 19.27
N PRO A 301 -5.09 24.47 20.52
CA PRO A 301 -4.13 24.92 21.54
C PRO A 301 -2.67 24.71 21.18
N ASP A 302 -2.36 23.75 20.31
CA ASP A 302 -1.02 23.41 19.84
C ASP A 302 -0.54 24.28 18.66
N GLY A 303 -1.31 25.30 18.28
CA GLY A 303 -1.00 26.18 17.15
C GLY A 303 -1.43 25.63 15.79
N THR A 304 -1.99 24.42 15.73
CA THR A 304 -2.61 23.89 14.51
C THR A 304 -4.03 24.44 14.32
N PHE A 305 -4.65 24.09 13.20
CA PHE A 305 -6.01 24.44 12.86
C PHE A 305 -6.78 23.19 12.47
N LEU A 306 -8.03 23.11 12.87
CA LEU A 306 -8.97 22.11 12.36
C LEU A 306 -9.74 22.72 11.17
N GLY A 307 -9.44 22.23 9.97
CA GLY A 307 -10.14 22.60 8.74
C GLY A 307 -11.41 21.81 8.57
N VAL A 308 -12.56 22.48 8.63
CA VAL A 308 -13.89 21.86 8.56
C VAL A 308 -14.23 21.49 7.12
N LEU A 309 -14.35 20.20 6.84
CA LEU A 309 -14.77 19.68 5.54
C LEU A 309 -16.30 19.66 5.42
N SER A 310 -16.78 19.80 4.18
CA SER A 310 -18.21 19.68 3.81
C SER A 310 -18.62 18.21 3.69
N CYS A 311 -18.27 17.43 4.71
CA CYS A 311 -18.61 16.02 4.84
C CYS A 311 -18.82 15.61 6.29
N GLN A 312 -19.53 14.50 6.51
CA GLN A 312 -19.87 14.00 7.83
C GLN A 312 -20.06 12.48 7.82
N ARG A 313 -20.10 11.85 9.00
CA ARG A 313 -20.44 10.42 9.12
C ARG A 313 -21.94 10.22 9.14
N LYS A 314 -22.41 9.24 8.37
CA LYS A 314 -23.79 8.77 8.36
C LYS A 314 -24.00 7.87 9.58
N GLN A 315 -24.86 8.26 10.51
CA GLN A 315 -25.40 7.31 11.49
C GLN A 315 -26.66 6.65 10.91
N GLY A 316 -26.94 5.40 11.29
CA GLY A 316 -28.06 4.63 10.75
C GLY A 316 -29.41 5.35 10.87
N TYR A 317 -30.46 4.82 10.23
CA TYR A 317 -31.77 5.47 10.05
C TYR A 317 -32.47 6.03 11.31
N VAL A 318 -32.01 5.67 12.52
CA VAL A 318 -32.63 6.01 13.81
C VAL A 318 -32.08 7.31 14.41
N TYR A 319 -30.86 7.73 14.06
CA TYR A 319 -30.21 8.91 14.65
C TYR A 319 -29.94 9.97 13.56
N PRO A 320 -30.13 11.27 13.88
CA PRO A 320 -29.76 12.32 12.95
C PRO A 320 -28.26 12.25 12.69
N ASP A 321 -27.89 12.39 11.42
CA ASP A 321 -26.49 12.47 11.03
C ASP A 321 -25.78 13.59 11.78
N ARG A 322 -24.54 13.36 12.15
CA ARG A 322 -23.80 14.21 13.09
C ARG A 322 -22.63 14.89 12.42
N TYR A 323 -22.30 16.06 12.99
CA TYR A 323 -21.03 16.77 13.04
C TYR A 323 -20.12 16.70 11.79
N PRO A 324 -19.76 17.85 11.20
CA PRO A 324 -18.84 17.85 10.08
C PRO A 324 -17.48 17.27 10.48
N LEU A 325 -16.78 16.69 9.51
CA LEU A 325 -15.45 16.15 9.69
C LEU A 325 -14.38 17.24 9.57
N GLY A 326 -13.33 17.13 10.36
CA GLY A 326 -12.20 18.04 10.39
C GLY A 326 -10.89 17.34 10.05
N ILE A 327 -10.03 18.04 9.31
CA ILE A 327 -8.63 17.66 9.09
C ILE A 327 -7.70 18.67 9.77
N TYR A 328 -6.60 18.18 10.35
CA TYR A 328 -5.62 19.05 10.97
C TYR A 328 -4.70 19.68 9.92
N LEU A 329 -4.52 21.00 10.04
CA LEU A 329 -3.69 21.82 9.19
C LEU A 329 -2.72 22.62 10.06
N SER A 330 -1.45 22.66 9.67
CA SER A 330 -0.46 23.54 10.28
C SER A 330 -0.04 24.62 9.30
N ARG A 331 0.28 25.81 9.82
CA ARG A 331 0.84 26.91 9.05
C ARG A 331 2.36 26.89 9.21
N PRO A 332 3.13 26.51 8.18
CA PRO A 332 4.58 26.32 8.30
C PRO A 332 5.36 27.65 8.38
N ASP A 333 4.80 28.75 7.85
CA ASP A 333 5.44 30.06 7.85
C ASP A 333 4.38 31.16 7.98
N GLU A 334 4.47 31.97 9.04
CA GLU A 334 3.56 33.08 9.31
C GLU A 334 3.55 34.14 8.20
N LYS A 335 4.64 34.27 7.42
CA LYS A 335 4.73 35.20 6.29
C LYS A 335 3.76 34.84 5.16
N TYR A 336 3.31 33.59 5.09
CA TYR A 336 2.39 33.10 4.08
C TYR A 336 1.08 32.64 4.73
N PRO A 337 0.19 33.56 5.14
CA PRO A 337 -0.96 33.28 6.00
C PRO A 337 -1.99 32.31 5.40
N SER A 338 -2.00 32.15 4.08
CA SER A 338 -2.88 31.22 3.36
C SER A 338 -2.20 29.87 3.04
N SER A 339 -0.94 29.66 3.42
CA SER A 339 -0.18 28.44 3.14
C SER A 339 -0.26 27.46 4.30
N TYR A 340 -0.67 26.23 4.03
CA TYR A 340 -0.84 25.18 5.03
C TYR A 340 -0.22 23.85 4.57
N VAL A 341 -0.03 22.95 5.53
CA VAL A 341 0.28 21.53 5.30
C VAL A 341 -0.69 20.70 6.13
N ARG A 342 -1.07 19.51 5.65
CA ARG A 342 -1.87 18.58 6.45
C ARG A 342 -0.96 17.89 7.45
N VAL A 343 -1.34 17.95 8.72
CA VAL A 343 -0.65 17.30 9.84
C VAL A 343 -1.58 16.28 10.48
N HIS A 344 -1.06 15.42 11.36
CA HIS A 344 -1.85 14.39 12.05
C HIS A 344 -2.75 13.57 11.11
N SER A 345 -2.23 13.14 9.96
CA SER A 345 -2.99 12.42 8.93
C SER A 345 -3.59 11.09 9.39
N SER A 346 -3.20 10.59 10.57
CA SER A 346 -3.82 9.44 11.22
C SER A 346 -5.18 9.73 11.85
N ARG A 347 -5.62 10.98 11.88
CA ARG A 347 -6.87 11.42 12.50
C ARG A 347 -7.76 12.21 11.54
N ILE A 348 -9.06 12.00 11.73
CA ILE A 348 -10.15 12.83 11.22
C ILE A 348 -11.07 13.07 12.39
N GLU A 349 -11.33 14.33 12.73
CA GLU A 349 -12.13 14.69 13.89
C GLU A 349 -13.61 14.87 13.53
N GLU A 350 -14.50 14.45 14.41
CA GLU A 350 -15.91 14.85 14.36
C GLU A 350 -16.10 16.13 15.18
N ILE A 351 -16.46 17.23 14.50
CA ILE A 351 -16.49 18.55 15.12
C ILE A 351 -17.82 18.79 15.81
N ARG A 352 -17.80 18.71 17.14
CA ARG A 352 -19.02 18.79 17.98
C ARG A 352 -19.46 20.21 18.34
N GLU A 353 -18.61 21.18 18.08
CA GLU A 353 -18.92 22.60 18.27
C GLU A 353 -19.69 23.18 17.08
N ASP A 354 -20.33 24.33 17.30
CA ASP A 354 -21.03 25.04 16.23
C ASP A 354 -20.02 25.69 15.28
N VAL A 355 -19.96 25.17 14.06
CA VAL A 355 -19.05 25.67 13.02
C VAL A 355 -19.62 26.86 12.25
N SER A 356 -20.89 27.22 12.45
CA SER A 356 -21.57 28.26 11.67
C SER A 356 -21.03 29.68 11.93
N SER A 357 -20.40 29.89 13.08
CA SER A 357 -19.76 31.16 13.44
C SER A 357 -18.40 31.39 12.79
N TYR A 358 -17.79 30.36 12.19
CA TYR A 358 -16.46 30.47 11.60
C TYR A 358 -16.54 30.85 10.13
N GLU A 359 -15.91 31.96 9.77
CA GLU A 359 -15.81 32.39 8.38
C GLU A 359 -14.94 31.43 7.56
N ARG A 360 -15.35 31.19 6.32
CA ARG A 360 -14.57 30.38 5.37
C ARG A 360 -13.33 31.15 4.94
N THR A 361 -12.18 30.59 5.26
CA THR A 361 -10.87 31.13 4.89
C THR A 361 -10.33 30.42 3.66
N GLU A 362 -9.70 31.17 2.75
CA GLU A 362 -8.98 30.59 1.63
C GLU A 362 -7.66 29.97 2.10
N VAL A 363 -7.48 28.68 1.84
CA VAL A 363 -6.30 27.91 2.22
C VAL A 363 -5.68 27.24 1.01
N TYR A 364 -4.35 27.22 0.96
CA TYR A 364 -3.55 26.47 0.00
C TYR A 364 -2.78 25.40 0.77
N VAL A 365 -3.23 24.15 0.68
CA VAL A 365 -2.54 23.03 1.32
C VAL A 365 -1.49 22.50 0.36
N ARG A 366 -0.22 22.60 0.76
CA ARG A 366 0.91 22.19 -0.06
C ARG A 366 0.95 20.67 -0.19
N GLU A 367 1.11 20.22 -1.42
CA GLU A 367 1.59 18.86 -1.69
C GLU A 367 3.12 18.80 -1.45
N ALA A 368 3.68 17.59 -1.40
CA ALA A 368 5.12 17.41 -1.34
C ALA A 368 5.81 18.24 -2.45
N ASP A 369 6.78 19.06 -2.07
CA ASP A 369 7.46 19.96 -3.00
C ASP A 369 8.27 19.14 -4.02
N PRO A 370 7.92 19.15 -5.31
CA PRO A 370 8.63 18.37 -6.32
C PRO A 370 10.05 18.89 -6.59
N THR A 371 10.40 20.09 -6.12
CA THR A 371 11.78 20.60 -6.19
C THR A 371 12.68 20.03 -5.10
N GLY A 372 12.09 19.50 -4.02
CA GLY A 372 12.81 18.70 -3.05
C GLY A 372 13.24 17.38 -3.70
N LEU A 373 14.54 17.17 -3.86
CA LEU A 373 15.08 15.88 -4.29
C LEU A 373 14.93 14.87 -3.14
N ASP A 374 13.74 14.30 -3.01
CA ASP A 374 13.47 13.20 -2.08
C ASP A 374 13.44 11.87 -2.85
N VAL A 375 14.61 11.23 -2.90
CA VAL A 375 14.79 9.91 -3.52
C VAL A 375 14.43 8.77 -2.56
N SER A 376 13.95 9.04 -1.33
CA SER A 376 13.58 7.99 -0.37
C SER A 376 12.54 7.02 -0.95
N ASN A 377 11.57 7.54 -1.70
CA ASN A 377 10.58 6.73 -2.42
C ASN A 377 11.17 5.88 -3.56
N TRP A 378 12.31 6.27 -4.13
CA TRP A 378 13.01 5.52 -5.19
C TRP A 378 13.96 4.47 -4.62
N MET A 379 14.49 4.70 -3.43
CA MET A 379 15.44 3.80 -2.79
C MET A 379 14.80 2.51 -2.25
N GLN A 380 13.46 2.43 -2.19
CA GLN A 380 12.71 1.35 -1.53
C GLN A 380 13.39 0.90 -0.22
N PRO A 381 13.60 1.82 0.73
CA PRO A 381 14.35 1.53 1.94
C PRO A 381 13.69 0.38 2.69
N GLU A 382 14.49 -0.56 3.18
CA GLU A 382 13.97 -1.70 3.93
C GLU A 382 13.28 -1.18 5.19
N SER A 383 12.01 -1.56 5.37
CA SER A 383 11.21 -1.13 6.52
C SER A 383 11.75 -1.67 7.84
N GLU A 384 12.51 -2.79 7.78
CA GLU A 384 13.21 -3.38 8.90
C GLU A 384 14.50 -4.07 8.41
N TYR A 385 15.58 -3.92 9.17
CA TYR A 385 16.82 -4.67 9.01
C TYR A 385 16.93 -5.69 10.14
N ARG A 386 16.95 -6.98 9.81
CA ARG A 386 17.02 -8.07 10.80
C ARG A 386 18.35 -8.80 10.73
N PHE A 387 19.02 -8.90 11.86
CA PHE A 387 20.32 -9.54 12.02
C PHE A 387 20.16 -10.78 12.90
N PHE A 388 20.69 -11.91 12.45
CA PHE A 388 20.71 -13.17 13.20
C PHE A 388 22.13 -13.60 13.46
N PHE A 389 22.44 -13.92 14.71
CA PHE A 389 23.82 -14.14 15.14
C PHE A 389 24.14 -15.62 15.34
N SER A 390 25.25 -16.05 14.76
CA SER A 390 25.96 -17.29 15.04
C SER A 390 27.28 -16.92 15.73
N ILE A 391 27.39 -17.21 17.03
CA ILE A 391 28.55 -16.82 17.84
C ILE A 391 29.09 -18.11 18.45
N LYS A 392 30.33 -18.48 18.13
CA LYS A 392 30.90 -19.76 18.58
C LYS A 392 31.16 -19.81 20.08
N GLN A 393 31.65 -18.71 20.66
CA GLN A 393 32.00 -18.62 22.07
C GLN A 393 31.03 -17.70 22.83
N ARG A 394 30.04 -18.28 23.51
CA ARG A 394 28.96 -17.54 24.21
C ARG A 394 29.04 -17.59 25.73
N GLY A 395 29.94 -18.39 26.31
CA GLY A 395 29.91 -18.70 27.74
C GLY A 395 28.72 -19.62 28.09
N HIS A 396 28.55 -19.93 29.38
CA HIS A 396 27.51 -20.86 29.86
C HIS A 396 26.16 -20.19 30.19
N ALA A 397 26.09 -18.86 30.24
CA ALA A 397 24.89 -18.09 30.58
C ALA A 397 24.44 -17.22 29.41
N LEU A 398 23.16 -16.79 29.42
CA LEU A 398 22.67 -15.80 28.46
C LEU A 398 23.38 -14.45 28.69
N PRO A 399 23.72 -13.71 27.62
CA PRO A 399 24.40 -12.43 27.75
C PRO A 399 23.49 -11.38 28.40
N GLU A 400 24.10 -10.47 29.17
CA GLU A 400 23.36 -9.32 29.73
C GLU A 400 22.96 -8.35 28.61
N VAL A 401 21.75 -7.82 28.65
CA VAL A 401 21.25 -6.82 27.69
C VAL A 401 21.11 -5.47 28.40
N GLU A 402 21.80 -4.45 27.91
CA GLU A 402 21.62 -3.07 28.35
C GLU A 402 20.59 -2.39 27.44
N TYR A 403 19.37 -2.23 27.96
CA TYR A 403 18.24 -1.70 27.22
C TYR A 403 18.39 -0.21 26.89
N THR A 404 17.93 0.18 25.70
CA THR A 404 17.51 1.55 25.37
C THR A 404 16.01 1.61 25.13
N ASP A 405 15.48 2.82 25.24
CA ASP A 405 14.06 3.14 25.22
C ASP A 405 13.31 2.58 23.99
N LEU A 406 12.15 1.97 24.24
CA LEU A 406 11.33 1.21 23.29
C LEU A 406 10.80 2.06 22.12
N GLU A 407 10.83 3.38 22.25
CA GLU A 407 10.34 4.33 21.24
C GLU A 407 11.26 4.46 20.02
N THR A 408 12.55 4.10 20.15
CA THR A 408 13.60 4.47 19.18
C THR A 408 13.84 3.46 18.03
N GLY A 409 13.20 2.29 18.05
CA GLY A 409 13.13 1.39 16.90
C GLY A 409 14.28 0.41 16.68
N SER A 410 15.12 0.15 17.68
CA SER A 410 16.13 -0.93 17.65
C SER A 410 16.04 -1.84 18.88
N PHE A 411 16.03 -3.17 18.71
CA PHE A 411 15.87 -4.09 19.83
C PHE A 411 16.63 -5.42 19.66
N TRP A 412 17.20 -5.90 20.76
CA TRP A 412 17.80 -7.24 20.89
C TRP A 412 16.75 -8.25 21.36
N ASP A 413 16.72 -9.42 20.72
CA ASP A 413 15.92 -10.57 21.14
C ASP A 413 16.87 -11.74 21.43
N VAL A 414 16.87 -12.20 22.69
CA VAL A 414 17.70 -13.30 23.19
C VAL A 414 16.75 -14.38 23.73
N LYS A 415 16.70 -15.52 23.04
CA LYS A 415 15.82 -16.63 23.42
C LYS A 415 16.49 -17.58 24.41
N GLU A 416 15.67 -18.38 25.09
CA GLU A 416 16.13 -19.40 26.04
C GLU A 416 17.05 -20.45 25.41
N ASP A 417 16.88 -20.74 24.11
CA ASP A 417 17.78 -21.61 23.34
C ASP A 417 19.13 -20.96 23.01
N GLY A 418 19.36 -19.74 23.50
CA GLY A 418 20.56 -18.95 23.29
C GLY A 418 20.59 -18.23 21.95
N SER A 419 19.58 -18.33 21.09
CA SER A 419 19.55 -17.60 19.82
C SER A 419 19.43 -16.08 20.04
N ILE A 420 20.21 -15.32 19.26
CA ILE A 420 20.30 -13.86 19.38
C ILE A 420 19.92 -13.25 18.03
N SER A 421 19.04 -12.27 18.07
CA SER A 421 18.73 -11.43 16.91
C SER A 421 18.64 -9.95 17.27
N LEU A 422 18.85 -9.09 16.28
CA LEU A 422 18.77 -7.64 16.39
C LEU A 422 17.91 -7.13 15.26
N THR A 423 17.02 -6.18 15.54
CA THR A 423 16.20 -5.54 14.52
C THR A 423 16.38 -4.03 14.57
N TYR A 424 16.52 -3.39 13.40
CA TYR A 424 16.41 -1.94 13.24
C TYR A 424 15.21 -1.59 12.37
N ARG A 425 14.40 -0.62 12.79
CA ARG A 425 13.25 -0.10 12.01
C ARG A 425 13.65 0.84 10.85
N GLY A 426 14.94 1.08 10.64
CA GLY A 426 15.44 1.92 9.56
C GLY A 426 16.95 2.13 9.57
N SER A 427 17.44 2.94 8.64
CA SER A 427 18.82 3.45 8.67
C SER A 427 18.98 4.50 9.77
N GLY A 428 20.18 4.69 10.30
CA GLY A 428 20.42 5.60 11.42
C GLY A 428 20.82 4.88 12.73
N CYS A 429 20.79 3.55 12.75
CA CYS A 429 20.95 2.76 13.97
C CYS A 429 22.31 2.07 14.04
N ASN A 430 22.82 1.87 15.25
CA ASN A 430 23.91 0.96 15.56
C ASN A 430 23.73 0.31 16.94
N SER A 431 24.37 -0.85 17.13
CA SER A 431 24.42 -1.62 18.37
C SER A 431 25.77 -2.31 18.51
N ILE A 432 26.10 -2.70 19.74
CA ILE A 432 27.41 -3.25 20.10
C ILE A 432 27.25 -4.59 20.81
N LEU A 433 28.10 -5.57 20.47
CA LEU A 433 28.31 -6.79 21.24
C LEU A 433 29.66 -6.70 21.94
N VAL A 434 29.73 -7.10 23.20
CA VAL A 434 30.94 -7.05 24.02
C VAL A 434 31.36 -8.47 24.37
N PHE A 435 32.63 -8.76 24.13
CA PHE A 435 33.26 -10.02 24.47
C PHE A 435 34.35 -9.79 25.51
N ARG A 436 34.42 -10.67 26.51
CA ARG A 436 35.35 -10.59 27.64
C ARG A 436 36.20 -11.83 27.74
N SER A 437 37.47 -11.64 28.08
CA SER A 437 38.39 -12.74 28.37
C SER A 437 38.09 -13.45 29.69
N ALA A 438 38.54 -14.70 29.83
CA ALA A 438 38.36 -15.49 31.06
C ALA A 438 39.04 -14.88 32.30
N ASP A 439 40.13 -14.14 32.14
CA ASP A 439 40.82 -13.39 33.20
C ASP A 439 40.14 -12.03 33.52
N GLN A 440 39.07 -11.68 32.81
CA GLN A 440 38.30 -10.45 32.92
C GLN A 440 39.03 -9.13 32.60
N ASP A 441 40.30 -9.20 32.19
CA ASP A 441 41.14 -8.02 31.97
C ASP A 441 41.13 -7.52 30.52
N ARG A 442 40.73 -8.35 29.55
CA ARG A 442 40.68 -8.01 28.13
C ARG A 442 39.26 -8.02 27.60
N LEU A 443 38.97 -7.03 26.75
CA LEU A 443 37.65 -6.83 26.15
C LEU A 443 37.80 -6.44 24.69
N PHE A 444 36.90 -6.95 23.86
CA PHE A 444 36.68 -6.40 22.54
C PHE A 444 35.19 -6.23 22.26
N ALA A 445 34.89 -5.27 21.39
CA ALA A 445 33.55 -4.90 21.00
C ALA A 445 33.37 -5.12 19.50
N VAL A 446 32.20 -5.62 19.10
CA VAL A 446 31.73 -5.71 17.72
C VAL A 446 30.61 -4.71 17.56
N SER A 447 30.80 -3.71 16.69
CA SER A 447 29.77 -2.72 16.36
C SER A 447 29.12 -3.07 15.03
N LEU A 448 27.80 -2.99 14.97
CA LEU A 448 26.99 -3.24 13.78
C LEU A 448 26.00 -2.11 13.62
N GLY A 449 25.79 -1.64 12.39
CA GLY A 449 24.81 -0.59 12.15
C GLY A 449 24.31 -0.54 10.71
N VAL A 450 23.33 0.33 10.48
CA VAL A 450 22.81 0.65 9.16
C VAL A 450 22.94 2.14 8.94
N HIS A 451 23.73 2.54 7.95
CA HIS A 451 23.92 3.93 7.57
C HIS A 451 23.72 4.07 6.08
N ASN A 452 22.93 5.08 5.66
CA ASN A 452 22.54 5.29 4.28
C ASN A 452 22.05 3.98 3.60
N TYR A 453 21.17 3.25 4.29
CA TYR A 453 20.58 1.98 3.85
C TYR A 453 21.56 0.83 3.61
N SER A 454 22.81 0.99 4.03
CA SER A 454 23.87 -0.02 3.95
C SER A 454 24.27 -0.52 5.33
N VAL A 455 24.42 -1.84 5.47
CA VAL A 455 24.89 -2.49 6.70
C VAL A 455 26.40 -2.36 6.81
N TRP A 456 26.88 -1.80 7.92
CA TRP A 456 28.30 -1.66 8.22
C TRP A 456 28.67 -2.38 9.53
N SER A 457 29.97 -2.63 9.70
CA SER A 457 30.50 -3.25 10.92
C SER A 457 31.93 -2.84 11.27
N ALA A 458 32.26 -2.96 12.56
CA ALA A 458 33.59 -2.69 13.09
C ALA A 458 33.91 -3.55 14.32
N MET A 459 35.20 -3.74 14.60
CA MET A 459 35.67 -4.43 15.82
C MET A 459 36.81 -3.65 16.47
N HIS A 460 36.78 -3.50 17.80
CA HIS A 460 37.78 -2.74 18.56
C HIS A 460 38.09 -3.42 19.90
N THR A 461 39.36 -3.42 20.30
CA THR A 461 39.74 -3.67 21.69
C THR A 461 39.53 -2.40 22.50
N SER A 462 38.89 -2.47 23.66
CA SER A 462 38.54 -1.28 24.46
C SER A 462 38.27 -1.64 25.92
N SER A 463 38.36 -0.67 26.84
CA SER A 463 37.97 -0.86 28.24
C SER A 463 36.46 -0.75 28.42
N HIS A 464 35.90 -1.33 29.49
CA HIS A 464 34.45 -1.33 29.75
C HIS A 464 33.84 0.09 29.81
N ALA A 465 34.57 1.05 30.39
CA ALA A 465 34.16 2.46 30.47
C ALA A 465 34.05 3.16 29.10
N ASN A 466 34.77 2.67 28.09
CA ASN A 466 34.83 3.26 26.75
C ASN A 466 33.82 2.64 25.77
N ILE A 467 33.16 1.53 26.12
CA ILE A 467 32.21 0.85 25.23
C ILE A 467 30.97 1.70 24.97
N LYS A 468 30.46 2.40 25.99
CA LYS A 468 29.34 3.36 25.83
C LYS A 468 29.71 4.52 24.92
N LYS A 469 30.95 4.99 25.02
CA LYS A 469 31.50 6.07 24.19
C LYS A 469 31.69 5.62 22.73
N LEU A 470 32.07 4.36 22.50
CA LEU A 470 32.31 3.79 21.17
C LEU A 470 31.07 3.89 20.27
N ALA A 471 29.87 3.69 20.81
CA ALA A 471 28.62 3.81 20.04
C ALA A 471 28.45 5.21 19.44
N TRP A 472 28.79 6.25 20.21
CA TRP A 472 28.73 7.64 19.80
C TRP A 472 29.87 8.04 18.86
N GLU A 473 31.07 7.48 19.03
CA GLU A 473 32.23 7.82 18.19
C GLU A 473 32.02 7.53 16.70
N TYR A 474 31.16 6.55 16.36
CA TYR A 474 30.78 6.30 14.97
C TYR A 474 29.82 7.36 14.40
N TRP A 475 29.12 8.13 15.23
CA TRP A 475 28.20 9.17 14.76
C TRP A 475 28.84 10.56 14.81
N GLY A 476 29.25 10.98 16.01
CA GLY A 476 29.73 12.33 16.31
C GLY A 476 31.23 12.45 16.57
N GLY A 477 31.97 11.33 16.60
CA GLY A 477 33.39 11.31 16.94
C GLY A 477 34.32 10.91 15.80
N ASP A 478 35.54 10.56 16.17
CA ASP A 478 36.65 10.30 15.23
C ASP A 478 36.45 9.04 14.38
N LEU A 479 35.59 8.11 14.81
CA LEU A 479 35.32 6.86 14.09
C LEU A 479 34.23 6.99 13.01
N ARG A 480 33.68 8.19 12.77
CA ARG A 480 32.61 8.43 11.79
C ARG A 480 32.88 7.87 10.40
N MET A 481 34.14 7.89 9.96
CA MET A 481 34.54 7.44 8.63
C MET A 481 34.54 5.91 8.51
N ALA A 482 34.79 5.18 9.60
CA ALA A 482 34.87 3.72 9.60
C ALA A 482 33.55 3.02 9.21
N ARG A 483 32.41 3.74 9.28
CA ARG A 483 31.11 3.25 8.80
C ARG A 483 31.04 3.13 7.28
N TRP A 484 31.79 3.95 6.55
CA TRP A 484 31.78 4.00 5.10
C TRP A 484 32.66 2.94 4.44
N ASP A 485 33.58 2.33 5.20
CA ASP A 485 34.45 1.26 4.72
C ASP A 485 33.67 -0.04 4.41
N ASN A 486 32.45 -0.16 4.95
CA ASN A 486 31.45 -1.18 4.60
C ASN A 486 32.00 -2.62 4.52
N MET A 487 32.82 -3.02 5.49
CA MET A 487 33.46 -4.34 5.50
C MET A 487 32.49 -5.40 6.00
N ASP A 488 32.19 -6.37 5.14
CA ASP A 488 31.40 -7.56 5.44
C ASP A 488 32.23 -8.67 6.12
N ARG A 489 33.55 -8.54 6.15
CA ARG A 489 34.47 -9.45 6.85
C ARG A 489 35.55 -8.68 7.58
N ARG A 490 35.85 -9.06 8.83
CA ARG A 490 36.97 -8.49 9.60
C ARG A 490 37.72 -9.54 10.39
N LYS A 491 38.99 -9.24 10.67
CA LYS A 491 39.86 -9.96 11.60
C LYS A 491 40.45 -8.93 12.56
N LEU A 492 40.38 -9.20 13.86
CA LEU A 492 40.96 -8.36 14.91
C LEU A 492 41.95 -9.21 15.71
N ASP A 493 43.15 -8.68 15.92
CA ASP A 493 44.14 -9.25 16.84
C ASP A 493 43.80 -8.80 18.26
N LEU A 494 43.65 -9.75 19.17
CA LEU A 494 43.26 -9.53 20.57
C LEU A 494 44.48 -9.59 21.52
N GLY A 495 45.69 -9.74 20.97
CA GLY A 495 46.92 -9.96 21.73
C GLY A 495 47.08 -11.42 22.18
N GLU A 496 48.31 -11.79 22.54
CA GLU A 496 48.65 -13.14 23.04
C GLU A 496 48.33 -14.29 22.07
N GLY A 497 48.28 -13.99 20.76
CA GLY A 497 47.92 -14.95 19.72
C GLY A 497 46.40 -15.13 19.52
N ASP A 498 45.59 -14.41 20.30
CA ASP A 498 44.14 -14.45 20.20
C ASP A 498 43.60 -13.62 19.03
N VAL A 499 42.55 -14.12 18.39
CA VAL A 499 41.97 -13.50 17.18
C VAL A 499 40.45 -13.56 17.24
N ALA A 500 39.81 -12.46 16.89
CA ALA A 500 38.39 -12.42 16.55
C ALA A 500 38.18 -12.28 15.03
N ARG A 501 37.12 -12.90 14.52
CA ARG A 501 36.66 -12.80 13.14
C ARG A 501 35.18 -12.50 13.12
N LEU A 502 34.79 -11.66 12.17
CA LEU A 502 33.41 -11.30 11.88
C LEU A 502 33.14 -11.55 10.39
N ALA A 503 31.99 -12.13 10.07
CA ALA A 503 31.47 -12.19 8.71
C ALA A 503 29.98 -11.87 8.68
N ILE A 504 29.56 -11.10 7.68
CA ILE A 504 28.18 -10.67 7.45
C ILE A 504 27.74 -11.22 6.10
N ARG A 505 26.61 -11.91 6.05
CA ARG A 505 26.03 -12.42 4.81
C ARG A 505 24.62 -11.90 4.65
N LYS A 506 24.29 -11.41 3.45
CA LYS A 506 22.91 -11.10 3.08
C LYS A 506 22.20 -12.40 2.71
N GLY A 507 20.99 -12.58 3.22
CA GLY A 507 20.17 -13.76 2.97
C GLY A 507 18.69 -13.47 3.16
N GLN A 508 17.92 -14.53 3.36
CA GLN A 508 16.47 -14.46 3.57
C GLN A 508 16.09 -15.45 4.68
N ARG A 509 15.14 -15.05 5.53
CA ARG A 509 14.54 -15.89 6.56
C ARG A 509 13.04 -15.60 6.61
N ASP A 510 12.21 -16.64 6.60
CA ASP A 510 10.74 -16.54 6.61
C ASP A 510 10.18 -15.61 5.51
N GLY A 511 10.76 -15.69 4.31
CA GLY A 511 10.36 -14.87 3.17
C GLY A 511 10.80 -13.41 3.24
N ARG A 512 11.50 -12.97 4.29
CA ARG A 512 11.99 -11.59 4.47
C ARG A 512 13.51 -11.53 4.35
N ARG A 513 14.04 -10.42 3.81
CA ARG A 513 15.49 -10.18 3.79
C ARG A 513 16.04 -10.17 5.21
N ALA A 514 17.23 -10.74 5.37
CA ALA A 514 17.90 -10.88 6.66
C ALA A 514 19.42 -10.85 6.49
N TYR A 515 20.11 -10.51 7.57
CA TYR A 515 21.56 -10.49 7.66
C TYR A 515 22.01 -11.57 8.65
N LEU A 516 22.89 -12.46 8.20
CA LEU A 516 23.46 -13.53 9.01
C LEU A 516 24.85 -13.08 9.47
N ILE A 517 25.05 -13.04 10.77
CA ILE A 517 26.27 -12.53 11.41
C ILE A 517 27.00 -13.70 12.07
N ASP A 518 28.16 -14.05 11.53
CA ASP A 518 29.06 -15.06 12.09
C ASP A 518 30.17 -14.38 12.88
N ILE A 519 30.28 -14.66 14.18
CA ILE A 519 31.36 -14.18 15.06
C ILE A 519 32.12 -15.37 15.63
N ASP A 520 33.43 -15.36 15.42
CA ASP A 520 34.35 -16.40 15.84
C ASP A 520 35.54 -15.78 16.58
N ALA A 521 35.64 -16.02 17.87
CA ALA A 521 36.71 -15.54 18.73
C ALA A 521 37.50 -16.73 19.31
N SER A 522 38.76 -16.48 19.68
CA SER A 522 39.56 -17.41 20.47
C SER A 522 38.81 -17.94 21.69
N GLU A 523 39.15 -19.16 22.11
CA GLU A 523 38.55 -19.83 23.28
C GLU A 523 38.72 -19.06 24.59
N SER A 524 39.64 -18.09 24.64
CA SER A 524 39.84 -17.23 25.79
C SER A 524 38.76 -16.16 25.97
N PHE A 525 37.89 -15.91 24.96
CA PHE A 525 36.87 -14.85 24.97
C PHE A 525 35.45 -15.38 24.83
N TRP A 526 34.52 -14.80 25.60
CA TRP A 526 33.10 -15.16 25.62
C TRP A 526 32.23 -13.92 25.42
N LEU A 527 31.07 -14.08 24.81
CA LEU A 527 30.06 -13.02 24.77
C LEU A 527 29.62 -12.68 26.21
N ASP A 528 29.80 -11.43 26.60
CA ASP A 528 29.51 -10.92 27.94
C ASP A 528 28.22 -10.11 27.94
N LYS A 529 28.12 -9.14 27.02
CA LYS A 529 27.07 -8.12 27.05
C LYS A 529 26.62 -7.68 25.66
N LEU A 530 25.32 -7.39 25.53
CA LEU A 530 24.71 -6.71 24.39
C LEU A 530 24.39 -5.27 24.77
N GLY A 531 24.99 -4.33 24.06
CA GLY A 531 24.83 -2.90 24.27
C GLY A 531 23.62 -2.33 23.53
N PRO A 532 23.16 -1.13 23.93
CA PRO A 532 21.94 -0.52 23.43
C PRO A 532 21.96 -0.27 21.92
N GLY A 533 20.76 -0.17 21.35
CA GLY A 533 20.54 0.33 20.01
C GLY A 533 20.12 1.80 20.01
N ASN A 534 20.71 2.58 19.09
CA ASN A 534 20.51 4.00 18.82
C ASN A 534 21.11 5.01 19.84
N PHE A 535 22.00 5.89 19.35
CA PHE A 535 22.45 7.14 19.98
C PHE A 535 22.59 8.25 18.92
N PRO A 536 21.51 8.96 18.59
CA PRO A 536 21.58 10.29 18.01
C PRO A 536 21.30 11.29 19.15
N GLY A 537 22.28 12.13 19.49
CA GLY A 537 22.12 13.08 20.59
C GLY A 537 20.89 13.98 20.44
N TRP A 538 20.16 14.11 21.56
CA TRP A 538 19.37 15.28 21.96
C TRP A 538 18.23 15.68 21.03
N TRP A 539 17.08 15.03 21.21
CA TRP A 539 15.78 15.67 21.09
C TRP A 539 15.16 15.67 22.49
N ASP A 540 15.65 16.57 23.33
CA ASP A 540 14.89 17.37 24.28
C ASP A 540 15.91 18.13 25.12
N SER A 541 15.96 19.43 24.84
CA SER A 541 16.62 20.41 25.69
C SER A 541 15.86 20.50 27.00
N GLU A 542 16.42 19.96 28.07
CA GLU A 542 16.33 20.53 29.41
C GLU A 542 17.47 19.93 30.24
N GLU A 543 18.18 20.82 30.96
CA GLU A 543 19.33 20.54 31.85
C GLU A 543 20.71 20.38 31.19
N ASN A 544 21.33 21.52 30.86
CA ASN A 544 22.55 21.89 31.59
C ASN A 544 22.81 23.39 31.50
N GLU A 545 22.54 24.07 32.60
CA GLU A 545 23.03 25.41 32.89
C GLU A 545 24.58 25.42 32.94
N ALA A 546 25.11 26.61 32.64
CA ALA A 546 26.46 27.09 32.95
C ALA A 546 27.62 26.50 32.13
N THR A 547 27.99 27.19 31.04
CA THR A 547 29.15 28.12 31.10
C THR A 547 29.26 28.94 29.81
N ASN A 548 29.19 30.26 29.98
CA ASN A 548 29.56 31.26 28.97
C ASN A 548 31.00 31.06 28.51
N ILE A 549 31.22 30.73 27.24
CA ILE A 549 32.39 31.20 26.47
C ILE A 549 31.93 31.43 25.03
N VAL A 550 31.86 32.70 24.64
CA VAL A 550 31.81 33.14 23.24
C VAL A 550 33.23 33.02 22.68
N PRO A 551 33.43 32.42 21.49
CA PRO A 551 34.56 32.77 20.65
C PRO A 551 34.06 33.57 19.45
N GLU A 552 34.50 34.83 19.40
CA GLU A 552 34.54 35.65 18.19
C GLU A 552 35.28 34.90 17.08
N PHE A 553 34.78 35.02 15.85
CA PHE A 553 35.57 34.77 14.66
C PHE A 553 35.62 36.08 13.86
N ASP A 554 36.86 36.56 13.67
CA ASP A 554 37.27 37.52 12.63
C ASP A 554 36.88 37.05 11.22
#